data_AF-K6H305-F1
#
_entry.id   AF-K6H305-F1
#
_cell.length_a   1.000
_cell.length_b   1.000
_cell.length_c   1.000
_cell.angle_alpha   90.00
_cell.angle_beta   90.00
_cell.angle_gamma   90.00
#
_symmetry.space_group_name_H-M   'P 1'
#
loop_
_entity.id
_entity.type
_entity.pdbx_description
1 polymer ?
#
loop_
_entity_poly.entity_id
_entity_poly.type
_entity_poly.pdbx_seq_one_letter_code
_entity_poly.pdbx_strand_id
1 'polypeptide(L)' 'MLIEKILNHISNWGKVWFGLIFLGSIFNATFEKISLLSDMPYISVFAFGSGALIGFLAKMRGAWL' A
#
# COMPACT_ATOMS: atom_id res chain seq x y z
N MET A 1 23.86 -9.18 4.17
CA MET A 1 23.98 -7.81 3.60
C MET A 1 22.90 -6.87 4.16
N LEU A 2 23.02 -5.54 4.06
CA LEU A 2 22.05 -4.58 4.61
C LEU A 2 20.62 -4.78 4.03
N ILE A 3 20.53 -4.96 2.71
CA ILE A 3 19.28 -5.20 1.97
C ILE A 3 18.53 -6.43 2.53
N GLU A 4 19.27 -7.50 2.76
CA GLU A 4 18.75 -8.76 3.28
C GLU A 4 18.15 -8.60 4.69
N LYS A 5 18.81 -7.81 5.57
CA LYS A 5 18.27 -7.47 6.89
C LYS A 5 16.97 -6.65 6.79
N ILE A 6 16.90 -5.70 5.87
CA ILE A 6 15.70 -4.88 5.65
C ILE A 6 14.55 -5.74 5.15
N LEU A 7 14.80 -6.60 4.16
CA LEU A 7 13.79 -7.51 3.61
C LEU A 7 13.28 -8.49 4.67
N ASN A 8 14.17 -9.05 5.50
CA ASN A 8 13.76 -9.94 6.59
C ASN A 8 12.90 -9.22 7.62
N HIS A 9 13.23 -7.95 7.93
CA HIS A 9 12.47 -7.15 8.87
C HIS A 9 11.06 -6.83 8.34
N ILE A 10 10.95 -6.38 7.09
CA ILE A 10 9.66 -6.09 6.42
C ILE A 10 8.83 -7.38 6.27
N SER A 11 9.47 -8.52 6.03
CA SER A 11 8.76 -9.80 5.94
C SER A 11 8.12 -10.22 7.27
N ASN A 12 8.64 -9.76 8.40
CA ASN A 12 8.13 -10.05 9.74
C ASN A 12 7.21 -8.95 10.31
N TRP A 13 6.84 -7.95 9.51
CA TRP A 13 6.00 -6.82 9.92
C TRP A 13 4.51 -7.16 10.07
N GLY A 14 4.15 -8.22 10.80
CA GLY A 14 2.78 -8.75 10.99
C GLY A 14 1.62 -7.75 10.84
N LYS A 15 1.20 -7.10 11.94
CA LYS A 15 0.05 -6.17 11.93
C LYS A 15 0.30 -4.85 11.18
N VAL A 16 1.55 -4.51 10.89
CA VAL A 16 1.89 -3.28 10.14
C VAL A 16 1.37 -3.39 8.70
N TRP A 17 1.33 -4.59 8.13
CA TRP A 17 0.72 -4.83 6.82
C TRP A 17 -0.74 -4.39 6.74
N PHE A 18 -1.50 -4.48 7.84
CA PHE A 18 -2.88 -3.97 7.90
C PHE A 18 -2.93 -2.44 7.71
N GLY A 19 -1.99 -1.71 8.33
CA GLY A 19 -1.86 -0.27 8.16
C GLY A 19 -1.48 0.12 6.72
N LEU A 20 -0.71 -0.72 6.02
CA LEU A 20 -0.30 -0.46 4.64
C LEU A 20 -1.49 -0.53 3.65
N ILE A 21 -2.58 -1.22 3.98
CA ILE A 21 -3.80 -1.24 3.16
C ILE A 21 -4.43 0.16 3.07
N PHE A 22 -4.35 0.93 4.15
CA PHE A 22 -4.84 2.31 4.20
C PHE A 22 -4.03 3.29 3.34
N LEU A 23 -2.83 2.90 2.87
CA LEU A 23 -2.06 3.74 1.96
C LEU A 23 -2.80 4.04 0.67
N GLY A 24 -3.67 3.13 0.20
CA GLY A 24 -4.49 3.40 -0.98
C GLY A 24 -5.39 4.63 -0.80
N SER A 25 -6.00 4.77 0.37
CA SER A 25 -6.81 5.96 0.72
C SER A 25 -5.98 7.22 0.88
N ILE A 26 -4.79 7.10 1.50
CA ILE A 26 -3.85 8.22 1.66
C ILE A 26 -3.36 8.71 0.29
N PHE A 27 -3.03 7.78 -0.62
CA PHE A 27 -2.64 8.09 -1.98
C PHE A 27 -3.77 8.75 -2.74
N ASN A 28 -5.01 8.24 -2.65
CA ASN A 28 -6.15 8.87 -3.31
C ASN A 28 -6.33 10.33 -2.85
N ALA A 29 -6.36 10.55 -1.54
CA ALA A 29 -6.50 11.90 -0.97
C ALA A 29 -5.30 12.81 -1.30
N THR A 30 -4.10 12.24 -1.45
CA THR A 30 -2.91 12.99 -1.86
C THR A 30 -2.99 13.37 -3.34
N PHE A 31 -3.39 12.45 -4.22
CA PHE A 31 -3.52 12.68 -5.64
C PHE A 31 -4.61 13.71 -5.97
N GLU A 32 -5.73 13.71 -5.23
CA GLU A 32 -6.75 14.75 -5.33
C GLU A 32 -6.21 16.16 -5.05
N LYS A 33 -5.16 16.29 -4.23
CA LYS A 33 -4.51 17.58 -3.94
C LYS A 33 -3.44 17.98 -4.95
N ILE A 34 -3.04 17.06 -5.83
CA ILE A 34 -2.03 17.34 -6.86
C ILE A 34 -2.76 17.67 -8.15
N SER A 35 -2.73 18.95 -8.54
CA SER A 35 -3.45 19.46 -9.73
C SER A 35 -3.15 18.70 -11.03
N LEU A 36 -1.96 18.09 -11.18
CA LEU A 36 -1.60 17.28 -12.36
C LEU A 36 -2.28 15.91 -12.38
N LEU A 37 -2.72 15.42 -11.23
CA LEU A 37 -3.24 14.07 -11.03
C LEU A 37 -4.75 14.07 -10.71
N SER A 38 -5.29 15.18 -10.20
CA SER A 38 -6.70 15.31 -9.81
C SER A 38 -7.68 15.04 -10.96
N ASP A 39 -7.30 15.39 -12.19
CA ASP A 39 -8.17 15.26 -13.36
C ASP A 39 -7.99 13.91 -14.09
N MET A 40 -7.09 13.04 -13.61
CA MET A 40 -6.88 11.74 -14.21
C MET A 40 -8.00 10.78 -13.82
N PRO A 41 -8.81 10.28 -14.79
CA PRO A 41 -10.03 9.50 -14.49
C PRO A 41 -9.76 8.15 -13.82
N TYR A 42 -8.52 7.66 -13.86
CA TYR A 42 -8.13 6.36 -13.31
C TYR A 42 -7.32 6.46 -12.03
N ILE A 43 -7.02 7.68 -11.54
CA ILE A 43 -6.06 7.87 -10.44
C ILE A 43 -6.55 7.24 -9.13
N SER A 44 -7.85 7.34 -8.85
CA SER A 44 -8.48 6.71 -7.69
C SER A 44 -8.47 5.19 -7.80
N VAL A 45 -8.69 4.65 -9.00
CA VAL A 45 -8.62 3.19 -9.25
C VAL A 45 -7.20 2.70 -9.01
N PHE A 46 -6.17 3.44 -9.44
CA PHE A 46 -4.78 3.12 -9.14
C PHE A 46 -4.48 3.20 -7.64
N ALA A 47 -4.94 4.25 -6.96
CA ALA A 47 -4.71 4.44 -5.53
C ALA A 47 -5.35 3.32 -4.70
N PHE A 48 -6.65 3.09 -4.85
CA PHE A 48 -7.35 2.02 -4.12
C PHE A 48 -6.90 0.63 -4.57
N GLY A 49 -6.63 0.44 -5.87
CA GLY A 49 -6.07 -0.81 -6.40
C GLY A 49 -4.72 -1.16 -5.80
N SER A 50 -3.85 -0.16 -5.59
CA SER A 50 -2.56 -0.38 -4.91
C SER A 50 -2.73 -0.79 -3.45
N GLY A 51 -3.64 -0.15 -2.71
CA GLY A 51 -3.98 -0.54 -1.34
C GLY A 51 -4.58 -1.95 -1.26
N ALA A 52 -5.47 -2.29 -2.20
CA ALA A 52 -6.07 -3.63 -2.30
C ALA A 52 -5.02 -4.70 -2.63
N LEU A 53 -4.08 -4.42 -3.55
CA LEU A 53 -2.97 -5.33 -3.86
C LEU A 53 -2.06 -5.56 -2.65
N ILE A 54 -1.75 -4.50 -1.89
CA ILE A 54 -0.98 -4.63 -0.64
C ILE A 54 -1.73 -5.52 0.36
N GLY A 55 -3.04 -5.32 0.53
CA GLY A 55 -3.86 -6.17 1.38
C GLY A 55 -3.90 -7.62 0.92
N PHE A 56 -4.04 -7.86 -0.38
CA PHE A 56 -4.00 -9.20 -0.94
C PHE A 56 -2.66 -9.90 -0.69
N LEU A 57 -1.54 -9.20 -0.89
CA LEU A 57 -0.20 -9.71 -0.58
C LEU A 57 -0.03 -10.01 0.91
N ALA A 58 -0.55 -9.15 1.79
CA ALA A 58 -0.55 -9.37 3.23
C ALA A 58 -1.35 -10.62 3.62
N LYS A 59 -2.50 -10.85 2.96
CA LYS A 59 -3.32 -12.05 3.17
C LYS A 59 -2.58 -13.32 2.75
N MET A 60 -1.96 -13.32 1.57
CA MET A 60 -1.18 -14.46 1.08
C MET A 60 0.00 -14.82 1.99
N ARG A 61 0.58 -13.83 2.66
CA ARG A 61 1.71 -14.00 3.59
C ARG A 61 1.30 -14.51 4.98
N GLY A 62 0.00 -14.64 5.27
CA GLY A 62 -0.45 -14.95 6.64
C GLY A 62 -0.17 -13.83 7.64
N ALA A 63 0.15 -12.62 7.17
CA ALA A 63 0.33 -11.42 8.00
C ALA A 63 -1.02 -10.76 8.34
N TRP A 64 -2.11 -11.32 7.81
CA TRP A 64 -3.47 -10.90 8.08
C TRP A 64 -4.02 -11.70 9.26
N LEU A 65 -3.96 -11.08 10.45
CA LEU A 65 -4.28 -11.60 11.78
C LEU A 65 -3.30 -12.65 12.30
#